data_AF-A0A645G5Q5-F1
#
_entry.id   AF-A0A645G5Q5-F1
#
_cell.length_a   1.000
_cell.length_b   1.000
_cell.length_c   1.000
_cell.angle_alpha   90.00
_cell.angle_beta   90.00
_cell.angle_gamma   90.00
#
_symmetry.space_group_name_H-M   'P 1'
#
loop_
_entity.id
_entity.type
_entity.pdbx_description
1 polymer ?
#
loop_
_entity_poly.entity_id
_entity_poly.type
_entity_poly.pdbx_seq_one_letter_code
_entity_poly.pdbx_strand_id
1 'polypeptide(L)'
;MFNTLENGGILLIDELENGLHLSLAKEIVGLFTNDKTNPNGAQLICTSHQPLLISENVRRDQVWIANKNKYGKSSLQRMSDLKTSRAKINLSNRLLEGAFGCNPEPFFNITHE
;
A
#
# COMPACT_ATOMS: atom_id res chain seq x y z
N MET A 1 -13.84 11.89 6.02
CA MET A 1 -13.82 10.44 6.34
C MET A 1 -15.18 9.94 6.82
N PHE A 2 -15.67 10.34 8.01
CA PHE A 2 -16.96 9.85 8.54
C PHE A 2 -18.14 10.08 7.59
N ASN A 3 -18.27 11.29 7.03
CA ASN A 3 -19.28 11.56 5.99
C ASN A 3 -19.22 10.60 4.79
N THR A 4 -18.02 10.15 4.39
CA THR A 4 -17.84 9.20 3.29
C THR A 4 -18.27 7.79 3.69
N LEU A 5 -18.00 7.36 4.93
CA LEU A 5 -18.48 6.07 5.45
C LEU A 5 -20.02 6.07 5.62
N GLU A 6 -20.58 7.18 6.10
CA GLU A 6 -22.02 7.35 6.35
C GLU A 6 -22.87 7.44 5.09
N ASN A 7 -22.33 8.00 4.00
CA ASN A 7 -23.08 8.22 2.75
C ASN A 7 -22.56 7.40 1.57
N GLY A 8 -21.45 6.67 1.74
CA GLY A 8 -20.69 6.09 0.63
C GLY A 8 -19.88 7.14 -0.14
N GLY A 9 -19.28 6.72 -1.25
CA GLY A 9 -18.45 7.56 -2.11
C GLY A 9 -16.95 7.27 -2.00
N ILE A 10 -16.13 8.18 -2.51
CA ILE A 10 -14.67 7.99 -2.61
C ILE A 10 -13.96 9.01 -1.72
N LEU A 11 -13.04 8.53 -0.88
CA LEU A 11 -12.12 9.35 -0.10
C LEU A 11 -10.70 9.18 -0.67
N LEU A 12 -10.11 10.30 -1.09
CA LEU A 12 -8.74 10.37 -1.60
C LEU A 12 -7.84 10.98 -0.51
N ILE A 13 -6.77 10.28 -0.14
CA ILE A 13 -5.80 10.77 0.86
C ILE A 13 -4.38 10.55 0.33
N ASP A 14 -3.61 11.62 0.25
CA ASP A 14 -2.17 11.51 0.02
C ASP A 14 -1.47 11.26 1.36
N GLU A 15 -0.51 10.33 1.37
CA GLU A 15 0.28 9.90 2.52
C GLU A 15 -0.57 9.62 3.78
N LEU A 16 -1.36 8.54 3.76
CA LEU A 16 -2.32 8.23 4.83
C LEU A 16 -1.71 8.24 6.24
N GLU A 17 -0.47 7.77 6.38
CA GLU A 17 0.23 7.70 7.65
C GLU A 17 0.88 9.02 8.11
N ASN A 18 0.86 10.08 7.29
CA ASN A 18 1.63 11.28 7.59
C ASN A 18 1.08 11.95 8.87
N GLY A 19 1.96 12.12 9.87
CA GLY A 19 1.59 12.62 11.19
C GLY A 19 0.80 11.64 12.07
N LEU A 20 0.58 10.40 11.61
CA LEU A 20 -0.13 9.35 12.36
C LEU A 20 0.82 8.26 12.83
N HIS A 21 0.51 7.71 14.01
CA HIS A 21 1.08 6.42 14.38
C HIS A 21 0.55 5.33 13.44
N LEU A 22 1.40 4.38 13.04
CA LEU A 22 1.04 3.32 12.09
C LEU A 22 -0.22 2.53 12.50
N SER A 23 -0.43 2.32 13.79
CA SER A 23 -1.65 1.65 14.29
C SER A 23 -2.92 2.42 13.90
N LEU A 24 -2.92 3.75 13.95
CA LEU A 24 -4.06 4.58 13.57
C LEU A 24 -4.32 4.52 12.06
N ALA A 25 -3.26 4.55 11.26
CA ALA A 25 -3.40 4.39 9.81
C ALA A 25 -4.00 3.02 9.45
N LYS A 26 -3.63 1.96 10.16
CA LYS A 26 -4.24 0.62 10.02
C LYS A 26 -5.72 0.61 10.42
N GLU A 27 -6.10 1.28 11.52
CA GLU A 27 -7.50 1.41 11.92
C GLU A 27 -8.32 2.13 10.84
N ILE A 28 -7.79 3.21 10.25
CA ILE A 28 -8.45 3.93 9.16
C ILE A 28 -8.70 3.00 7.97
N VAL A 29 -7.69 2.27 7.51
CA VAL A 29 -7.88 1.26 6.44
C VAL A 29 -8.93 0.22 6.85
N GLY A 30 -8.88 -0.24 8.10
CA GLY A 30 -9.82 -1.18 8.70
C GLY A 30 -11.28 -0.72 8.58
N LEU A 31 -11.55 0.56 8.83
CA LEU A 31 -12.89 1.14 8.72
C LEU A 31 -13.49 0.96 7.32
N PHE A 32 -12.69 1.09 6.27
CA PHE A 32 -13.16 0.96 4.88
C PHE A 32 -13.26 -0.49 4.41
N THR A 33 -12.53 -1.42 5.04
CA THR A 33 -12.53 -2.86 4.67
C THR A 33 -13.57 -3.70 5.43
N ASN A 34 -14.31 -3.11 6.38
CA ASN A 34 -15.25 -3.83 7.24
C ASN A 34 -16.69 -3.38 6.96
N ASP A 35 -17.54 -4.32 6.56
CA ASP A 35 -18.94 -4.06 6.21
C ASP A 35 -19.76 -3.46 7.37
N LYS A 36 -19.37 -3.72 8.63
CA LYS A 36 -20.04 -3.12 9.80
C LYS A 36 -19.77 -1.63 9.94
N THR A 37 -18.55 -1.20 9.61
CA THR A 37 -18.13 0.21 9.69
C THR A 37 -18.31 0.95 8.37
N ASN A 38 -18.43 0.22 7.26
CA ASN A 38 -18.62 0.73 5.91
C ASN A 38 -19.85 0.12 5.22
N PRO A 39 -21.07 0.26 5.78
CA PRO A 39 -22.28 -0.35 5.23
C PRO A 39 -22.69 0.21 3.86
N ASN A 40 -22.17 1.39 3.50
CA ASN A 40 -22.50 2.08 2.25
C ASN A 40 -21.44 1.90 1.16
N GLY A 41 -20.45 1.01 1.36
CA GLY A 41 -19.47 0.68 0.33
C GLY A 41 -18.57 1.84 -0.08
N ALA A 42 -18.22 2.72 0.86
CA ALA A 42 -17.26 3.79 0.66
C ALA A 42 -15.89 3.23 0.25
N GLN A 43 -15.16 3.98 -0.58
CA GLN A 43 -13.84 3.59 -1.08
C GLN A 43 -12.78 4.53 -0.55
N LEU A 44 -11.73 3.97 0.04
CA LEU A 44 -10.50 4.70 0.35
C LEU A 44 -9.48 4.46 -0.78
N ILE A 45 -9.01 5.54 -1.38
CA ILE A 45 -7.86 5.54 -2.29
C ILE A 45 -6.78 6.38 -1.61
N CYS A 46 -5.66 5.76 -1.28
CA CYS A 46 -4.57 6.45 -0.62
C CYS A 46 -3.20 6.06 -1.14
N THR A 47 -2.23 6.96 -0.95
CA THR A 47 -0.80 6.66 -1.11
C THR A 47 -0.19 6.42 0.27
N SER A 48 0.92 5.67 0.29
CA SER A 48 1.65 5.38 1.53
C SER A 48 3.08 4.95 1.21
N HIS A 49 3.99 5.31 2.11
CA HIS A 49 5.36 4.82 2.20
C HIS A 49 5.51 3.67 3.20
N GLN A 50 4.44 3.19 3.83
CA GLN A 50 4.46 2.14 4.85
C GLN A 50 4.00 0.77 4.31
N PRO A 51 4.93 -0.16 4.02
CA PRO A 51 4.60 -1.52 3.58
C PRO A 51 3.71 -2.29 4.55
N LEU A 52 3.75 -1.91 5.83
CA LEU A 52 2.98 -2.54 6.90
C LEU A 52 1.48 -2.22 6.84
N LEU A 53 1.04 -1.26 6.02
CA LEU A 53 -0.38 -1.07 5.71
C LEU A 53 -0.95 -2.17 4.82
N ILE A 54 -0.10 -2.88 4.08
CA ILE A 54 -0.46 -4.11 3.37
C ILE A 54 -0.63 -5.22 4.43
N SER A 55 -1.78 -5.20 5.11
CA SER A 55 -2.16 -6.15 6.16
C SER A 55 -2.92 -7.34 5.60
N GLU A 56 -3.27 -8.31 6.45
CA GLU A 56 -4.03 -9.51 6.04
C GLU A 56 -5.40 -9.18 5.41
N ASN A 57 -5.98 -8.02 5.75
CA ASN A 57 -7.29 -7.59 5.25
C ASN A 57 -7.21 -6.83 3.91
N VAL A 58 -6.00 -6.54 3.42
CA VAL A 58 -5.78 -5.85 2.14
C VAL A 58 -5.39 -6.88 1.08
N ARG A 59 -6.20 -6.99 0.03
CA ARG A 59 -5.94 -7.95 -1.05
C ARG A 59 -4.89 -7.42 -2.03
N ARG A 60 -4.16 -8.32 -2.68
CA ARG A 60 -3.12 -7.97 -3.66
C ARG A 60 -3.66 -7.19 -4.88
N ASP A 61 -4.92 -7.35 -5.24
CA ASP A 61 -5.56 -6.61 -6.33
C ASP A 61 -5.92 -5.17 -5.95
N GLN A 62 -5.92 -4.85 -4.66
CA GLN A 62 -6.18 -3.51 -4.12
C GLN A 62 -4.88 -2.69 -3.94
N VAL A 63 -3.72 -3.33 -4.05
CA VAL A 63 -2.41 -2.68 -3.89
C VAL A 63 -1.80 -2.38 -5.25
N TRP A 64 -1.38 -1.14 -5.44
CA TRP A 64 -0.62 -0.69 -6.60
C TRP A 64 0.71 -0.13 -6.15
N ILE A 65 1.77 -0.55 -6.82
CA ILE A 65 3.14 -0.15 -6.51
C ILE A 65 3.57 0.89 -7.55
N ALA A 66 3.92 2.07 -7.07
CA ALA A 66 4.50 3.12 -7.90
C ALA A 66 6.04 2.99 -7.89
N ASN A 67 6.64 3.03 -9.07
CA ASN A 67 8.09 3.03 -9.25
C ASN A 67 8.49 4.12 -10.24
N LYS A 68 9.69 4.67 -10.10
CA LYS A 68 10.29 5.65 -10.99
C LYS A 68 11.58 5.08 -11.56
N ASN A 69 11.68 5.02 -12.87
CA ASN A 69 12.91 4.52 -13.50
C ASN A 69 14.05 5.56 -13.46
N LYS A 70 15.25 5.14 -13.88
CA LYS A 70 16.44 6.01 -13.94
C LYS A 70 16.30 7.27 -14.83
N TYR A 71 15.30 7.33 -15.69
CA TYR A 71 14.98 8.49 -16.54
C TYR A 71 13.89 9.38 -15.95
N GLY A 72 13.45 9.07 -14.73
CA GLY A 72 12.43 9.81 -14.03
C GLY A 72 10.99 9.53 -14.47
N LYS A 73 10.76 8.53 -15.32
CA LYS A 73 9.42 8.10 -15.73
C LYS A 73 8.78 7.25 -14.62
N SER A 74 7.60 7.65 -14.18
CA SER A 74 6.79 6.88 -13.24
C SER A 74 6.01 5.77 -13.94
N SER A 75 5.88 4.64 -13.27
CA SER A 75 5.04 3.51 -13.66
C SER A 75 4.26 3.02 -12.44
N LEU A 76 3.04 2.55 -12.67
CA LEU A 76 2.20 1.95 -11.64
C LEU A 76 1.92 0.50 -12.02
N GLN A 77 2.13 -0.43 -11.10
CA GLN A 77 1.92 -1.85 -11.31
C GLN A 77 1.05 -2.43 -10.21
N ARG A 78 0.02 -3.19 -10.58
CA ARG A 78 -0.82 -3.88 -9.60
C ARG A 78 -0.06 -5.05 -8.97
N MET A 79 -0.17 -5.18 -7.66
CA MET A 79 0.57 -6.22 -6.93
C MET A 79 0.13 -7.64 -7.31
N SER A 80 -1.13 -7.82 -7.69
CA SER A 80 -1.65 -9.10 -8.20
C SER A 80 -0.98 -9.59 -9.48
N ASP A 81 -0.39 -8.69 -10.27
CA ASP A 81 0.21 -9.03 -11.57
C ASP A 81 1.66 -9.53 -11.41
N LEU A 82 2.22 -9.38 -10.21
CA LEU A 82 3.56 -9.82 -9.89
C LEU A 82 3.57 -11.34 -9.70
N LYS A 83 4.42 -12.03 -10.47
CA LYS A 83 4.64 -13.48 -10.41
C LYS A 83 5.31 -13.88 -9.09
N THR A 84 4.54 -13.85 -8.01
CA THR A 84 4.96 -14.34 -6.69
C THR A 84 4.29 -15.69 -6.43
N SER A 85 4.97 -16.57 -5.71
CA SER A 85 4.35 -17.82 -5.26
C SER A 85 3.07 -17.50 -4.48
N ARG A 86 1.99 -18.22 -4.79
CA ARG A 86 0.65 -18.08 -4.17
C ARG A 86 0.63 -18.47 -2.69
N ALA A 87 1.74 -18.94 -2.13
CA ALA A 87 1.88 -19.17 -0.70
C ALA A 87 1.54 -17.88 0.09
N LYS A 88 1.05 -18.06 1.32
CA LYS A 88 0.70 -17.02 2.29
C LYS A 88 1.98 -16.29 2.77
N ILE A 89 2.64 -15.61 1.83
CA ILE A 89 3.89 -14.90 2.04
C ILE A 89 3.54 -13.54 2.62
N ASN A 90 4.28 -13.14 3.66
CA ASN A 90 4.19 -11.79 4.23
C ASN A 90 4.58 -10.76 3.15
N LEU A 91 3.57 -10.12 2.58
CA LEU A 91 3.70 -9.23 1.43
C LEU A 91 4.51 -7.98 1.77
N SER A 92 4.35 -7.45 2.98
CA SER A 92 5.12 -6.33 3.51
C SER A 92 6.62 -6.67 3.52
N ASN A 93 6.99 -7.87 3.99
CA ASN A 93 8.40 -8.29 4.01
C ASN A 93 8.99 -8.42 2.61
N ARG A 94 8.25 -8.99 1.65
CA ARG A 94 8.72 -9.07 0.25
C ARG A 94 8.91 -7.70 -0.39
N LEU A 95 8.07 -6.73 -0.03
CA LEU A 95 8.23 -5.34 -0.48
C LEU A 95 9.49 -4.73 0.13
N LEU A 96 9.70 -4.91 1.43
CA LEU A 96 10.90 -4.43 2.13
C LEU A 96 12.20 -5.07 1.59
N GLU A 97 12.17 -6.36 1.27
CA GLU A 97 13.29 -7.11 0.67
C GLU A 97 13.59 -6.70 -0.79
N GLY A 98 12.80 -5.79 -1.37
CA GLY A 98 13.00 -5.33 -2.75
C GLY A 98 12.58 -6.35 -3.81
N ALA A 99 11.84 -7.38 -3.43
CA ALA A 99 11.45 -8.48 -4.32
C ALA A 99 10.53 -8.05 -5.47
N PHE A 100 10.07 -6.80 -5.47
CA PHE A 100 9.25 -6.20 -6.53
C PHE A 100 10.02 -5.18 -7.38
N GLY A 101 11.34 -5.05 -7.19
CA GLY A 101 12.18 -4.12 -7.98
C GLY A 101 11.81 -2.64 -7.78
N CYS A 102 11.17 -2.32 -6.66
CA CYS A 102 10.68 -0.98 -6.33
C CYS A 102 11.54 -0.29 -5.26
N ASN A 103 12.56 -0.98 -4.74
CA ASN A 103 13.50 -0.36 -3.81
C ASN A 103 14.43 0.58 -4.59
N PRO A 104 14.75 1.75 -4.01
CA PRO A 104 15.72 2.66 -4.62
C PRO A 104 17.10 1.99 -4.67
N GLU A 105 17.85 2.28 -5.74
CA GLU A 105 19.25 1.91 -5.83
C GLU A 105 20.02 2.61 -4.69
N PRO A 106 20.83 1.88 -3.91
CA PRO A 106 21.69 2.49 -2.91
C PRO A 106 22.61 3.53 -3.56
N PHE A 107 22.74 4.69 -2.93
CA PHE A 107 23.63 5.75 -3.42
C PHE A 107 25.12 5.37 -3.38
N PHE A 108 25.47 4.38 -2.55
CA PHE A 108 26.84 3.92 -2.37
C PHE A 108 26.97 2.48 -2.85
N ASN A 109 27.87 2.25 -3.81
CA ASN A 109 28.34 0.90 -4.11
C ASN A 109 29.15 0.44 -2.91
N ILE A 110 28.63 -0.53 -2.15
CA ILE A 110 29.45 -1.30 -1.23
C ILE A 110 30.30 -2.21 -2.12
N THR A 111 31.45 -1.70 -2.56
CA THR A 111 32.52 -2.55 -3.08
C THR A 111 32.98 -3.39 -1.90
N HIS A 112 32.52 -4.64 -1.84
CA HIS A 112 33.18 -5.65 -1.05
C HIS A 112 34.52 -5.97 -1.74
N GLU A 113 35.60 -5.39 -1.22
CA GLU A 113 36.93 -5.99 -1.33
C GLU A 113 36.98 -7.30 -0.53
#